data_AF-A0AA37FG41-F1
#
_entry.id   AF-A0AA37FG41-F1
#
_cell.length_a   1.000
_cell.length_b   1.000
_cell.length_c   1.000
_cell.angle_alpha   90.00
_cell.angle_beta   90.00
_cell.angle_gamma   90.00
#
_symmetry.space_group_name_H-M   'P 1'
#
loop_
_entity.id
_entity.type
_entity.pdbx_description
1 polymer ?
#
loop_
_entity_poly.entity_id
_entity_poly.type
_entity_poly.pdbx_seq_one_letter_code
_entity_poly.pdbx_strand_id
1 'polypeptide(L)'
;MLLGPDGGRYPLGGTFLEVEEGRRLVLSMAVPGAPDEVMGVTFEEAGGGVEVTIDQTNATAEECARAREGSTMILANLAAHVER
;
A
#
# COMPACT_ATOMS: atom_id res chain seq x y z
N MET A 1 -6.87 -12.98 -4.43
CA MET A 1 -6.96 -13.23 -2.97
C MET A 1 -5.55 -13.37 -2.43
N LEU A 2 -5.26 -12.76 -1.28
CA LEU A 2 -4.01 -12.90 -0.53
C LEU A 2 -4.20 -13.98 0.54
N LEU A 3 -3.20 -14.83 0.73
CA LEU A 3 -3.13 -15.73 1.88
C LEU A 3 -2.27 -15.05 2.94
N GLY A 4 -2.86 -14.74 4.10
CA GLY A 4 -2.12 -14.20 5.23
C GLY A 4 -1.25 -15.26 5.90
N PRO A 5 -0.23 -14.85 6.67
CA PRO A 5 0.62 -15.77 7.44
C PRO A 5 -0.15 -16.54 8.53
N ASP A 6 -1.34 -16.08 8.90
CA ASP A 6 -2.32 -16.73 9.77
C ASP A 6 -3.14 -17.83 9.06
N GLY A 7 -2.93 -18.04 7.75
CA GLY A 7 -3.75 -18.93 6.92
C GLY A 7 -5.10 -18.33 6.50
N GLY A 8 -5.37 -17.08 6.86
CA GLY A 8 -6.56 -16.33 6.47
C GLY A 8 -6.57 -15.99 4.99
N ARG A 9 -7.77 -16.00 4.37
CA ARG A 9 -7.96 -15.60 2.97
C ARG A 9 -8.52 -14.20 2.92
N TYR A 10 -7.72 -13.27 2.43
CA TYR A 10 -8.09 -11.88 2.30
C TYR A 10 -8.40 -11.60 0.82
N PRO A 11 -9.58 -11.04 0.48
CA PRO A 11 -9.82 -10.61 -0.90
C PRO A 11 -8.75 -9.57 -1.28
N LEU A 12 -7.98 -9.87 -2.33
CA LEU A 12 -7.21 -8.84 -3.03
C LEU A 12 -8.18 -8.24 -4.02
N GLY A 13 -8.92 -7.26 -3.55
CA GLY A 13 -9.85 -6.47 -4.35
C GLY A 13 -9.55 -4.99 -4.14
N GLY A 14 -9.93 -4.18 -5.09
CA GLY A 14 -9.62 -2.77 -5.09
C GLY A 14 -9.77 -2.17 -6.48
N THR A 15 -9.78 -0.85 -6.54
CA THR A 15 -9.85 -0.11 -7.80
C THR A 15 -8.81 1.00 -7.79
N PHE A 16 -8.17 1.26 -8.94
CA PHE A 16 -7.39 2.48 -9.11
C PHE A 16 -8.35 3.67 -9.19
N LEU A 17 -8.28 4.55 -8.21
CA LEU A 17 -9.08 5.77 -8.13
C LEU A 17 -8.39 6.93 -8.86
N GLU A 18 -7.05 6.95 -8.85
CA GLU A 18 -6.23 7.95 -9.52
C GLU A 18 -4.93 7.29 -10.00
N VAL A 19 -4.51 7.59 -11.23
CA VAL A 19 -3.23 7.15 -11.78
C VAL A 19 -2.60 8.33 -12.52
N GLU A 20 -1.52 8.85 -11.94
CA GLU A 20 -0.62 9.79 -12.60
C GLU A 20 0.75 9.13 -12.75
N GLU A 21 1.08 8.80 -14.00
CA GLU A 21 2.30 8.07 -14.32
C GLU A 21 3.55 8.77 -13.75
N GLY A 22 4.37 8.00 -13.01
CA GLY A 22 5.59 8.48 -12.40
C GLY A 22 5.43 9.43 -11.22
N ARG A 23 4.19 9.70 -10.75
CA ARG A 23 3.95 10.71 -9.71
C ARG A 23 3.02 10.25 -8.60
N ARG A 24 1.87 9.68 -8.92
CA ARG A 24 0.82 9.43 -7.94
C ARG A 24 -0.06 8.25 -8.31
N LEU A 25 -0.39 7.44 -7.31
CA LEU A 25 -1.32 6.34 -7.41
C LEU A 25 -2.27 6.42 -6.21
N VAL A 26 -3.58 6.43 -6.46
CA VAL A 26 -4.58 6.27 -5.39
C VAL A 26 -5.38 5.02 -5.70
N LEU A 27 -5.47 4.12 -4.73
CA LEU A 27 -6.22 2.88 -4.86
C LEU A 27 -7.17 2.66 -3.68
N SER A 28 -8.32 2.06 -3.96
CA SER A 28 -9.16 1.45 -2.94
C SER A 28 -8.69 0.03 -2.66
N MET A 29 -8.90 -0.42 -1.42
CA MET A 29 -8.62 -1.77 -0.97
C MET A 29 -9.87 -2.34 -0.31
N ALA A 30 -10.34 -3.47 -0.84
CA ALA A 30 -11.52 -4.13 -0.34
C ALA A 30 -11.25 -4.74 1.04
N VAL A 31 -12.03 -4.32 2.04
CA VAL A 31 -11.96 -4.85 3.41
C VAL A 31 -13.22 -5.69 3.70
N PRO A 32 -13.08 -6.98 4.07
CA PRO A 32 -14.23 -7.81 4.41
C PRO A 32 -15.07 -7.22 5.55
N GLY A 33 -16.34 -6.92 5.29
CA GLY A 33 -17.28 -6.45 6.31
C GLY A 33 -17.09 -4.99 6.74
N ALA A 34 -16.27 -4.22 6.02
CA ALA A 34 -16.05 -2.80 6.25
C ALA A 34 -16.06 -2.02 4.92
N PRO A 35 -16.18 -0.68 4.95
CA PRO A 35 -15.94 0.14 3.77
C PRO A 35 -14.52 -0.08 3.21
N ASP A 36 -14.36 0.11 1.91
CA ASP A 36 -13.04 0.10 1.27
C ASP A 36 -12.11 1.13 1.93
N GLU A 37 -10.87 0.74 2.19
CA GLU A 37 -9.82 1.67 2.60
C GLU A 37 -9.18 2.32 1.38
N VAL A 38 -8.72 3.56 1.51
CA VAL A 38 -8.02 4.29 0.45
C VAL A 38 -6.56 4.46 0.84
N MET A 39 -5.68 4.09 -0.09
CA MET A 39 -4.24 4.27 0.03
C MET A 39 -3.73 5.15 -1.12
N GLY A 40 -3.02 6.20 -0.77
CA GLY A 40 -2.25 7.03 -1.68
C GLY A 40 -0.79 6.60 -1.70
N VAL A 41 -0.18 6.63 -2.88
CA VAL A 41 1.25 6.45 -3.08
C VAL A 41 1.75 7.62 -3.92
N THR A 42 2.78 8.32 -3.46
CA THR A 42 3.46 9.36 -4.23
C THR A 42 4.89 8.96 -4.53
N PHE A 43 5.37 9.42 -5.68
CA PHE A 43 6.72 9.20 -6.20
C PHE A 43 7.33 10.56 -6.49
N GLU A 44 8.43 10.88 -5.83
CA GLU A 44 9.10 12.18 -5.96
C GLU A 44 10.59 11.97 -6.24
N GLU A 45 11.16 12.74 -7.17
CA GLU A 45 12.60 12.69 -7.42
C GLU A 45 13.38 13.20 -6.19
N ALA A 46 14.32 12.39 -5.70
CA ALA A 46 15.12 12.72 -4.53
C ALA A 46 16.54 12.19 -4.66
N GLY A 47 17.53 13.09 -4.68
CA GLY A 47 18.95 12.73 -4.55
C GLY A 47 19.49 11.75 -5.62
N GLY A 48 18.95 11.78 -6.83
CA GLY A 48 19.31 10.84 -7.91
C GLY A 48 18.56 9.51 -7.87
N GLY A 49 17.59 9.36 -6.96
CA GLY A 49 16.62 8.27 -6.92
C GLY A 49 15.19 8.78 -6.82
N VAL A 50 14.29 7.93 -6.32
CA VAL A 50 12.88 8.26 -6.11
C VAL A 50 12.52 8.01 -4.64
N GLU A 51 11.99 9.04 -3.98
CA GLU A 51 11.31 8.91 -2.70
C GLU A 51 9.89 8.40 -2.95
N VAL A 52 9.50 7.34 -2.24
CA VAL A 52 8.17 6.73 -2.32
C VAL A 52 7.48 6.89 -0.98
N THR A 53 6.36 7.59 -0.96
CA THR A 53 5.57 7.80 0.26
C THR A 53 4.23 7.08 0.12
N ILE A 54 3.87 6.30 1.16
CA ILE A 54 2.55 5.68 1.30
C ILE A 54 1.77 6.47 2.35
N ASP A 55 0.61 6.99 1.97
CA ASP A 55 -0.34 7.66 2.86
C ASP A 55 -1.62 6.83 2.92
N GLN A 56 -1.97 6.37 4.12
CA GLN A 56 -3.16 5.56 4.36
C GLN A 56 -3.80 6.01 5.67
N THR A 57 -5.10 6.26 5.62
CA THR A 57 -5.90 6.53 6.82
C THR A 57 -6.60 5.25 7.24
N ASN A 58 -6.38 4.83 8.50
CA ASN A 58 -7.05 3.68 9.10
C ASN A 58 -7.97 4.13 10.24
N ALA A 59 -9.03 3.36 10.51
CA ALA A 59 -10.03 3.72 11.51
C ALA A 59 -9.49 3.66 12.95
N THR A 60 -8.53 2.76 13.21
CA THR A 60 -7.95 2.57 14.55
C THR A 60 -6.43 2.58 14.54
N ALA A 61 -5.83 2.85 15.72
CA ALA A 61 -4.38 2.79 15.90
C ALA A 61 -3.80 1.39 15.68
N GLU A 62 -4.57 0.35 16.01
CA GLU A 62 -4.15 -1.04 15.80
C GLU A 62 -4.13 -1.40 14.31
N GLU A 63 -5.15 -0.99 13.55
CA GLU A 63 -5.17 -1.13 12.09
C GLU A 63 -4.04 -0.34 11.44
N CYS A 64 -3.78 0.88 11.91
CA CYS A 64 -2.65 1.70 11.46
C CYS A 64 -1.30 1.00 11.70
N ALA A 65 -1.11 0.37 12.87
CA ALA A 65 0.11 -0.38 13.17
C ALA A 65 0.30 -1.59 12.23
N ARG A 66 -0.78 -2.36 11.98
CA ARG A 66 -0.75 -3.49 11.04
C ARG A 66 -0.49 -3.04 9.60
N ALA A 67 -1.17 -1.97 9.15
CA ALA A 67 -0.98 -1.40 7.82
C ALA A 67 0.47 -0.91 7.66
N ARG A 68 1.03 -0.26 8.67
CA ARG A 68 2.43 0.20 8.67
C ARG A 68 3.42 -0.96 8.56
N GLU A 69 3.20 -2.07 9.27
CA GLU A 69 4.02 -3.28 9.14
C GLU A 69 3.98 -3.83 7.70
N GLY A 70 2.78 -3.99 7.14
CA GLY A 70 2.59 -4.46 5.76
C GLY A 70 3.24 -3.55 4.72
N SER A 71 3.04 -2.23 4.83
CA SER A 71 3.62 -1.23 3.93
C SER A 71 5.15 -1.19 4.02
N THR A 72 5.72 -1.39 5.21
CA THR A 72 7.18 -1.51 5.39
C THR A 72 7.72 -2.71 4.62
N MET A 73 7.05 -3.86 4.68
CA MET A 73 7.44 -5.05 3.92
C MET A 73 7.31 -4.84 2.40
N ILE A 74 6.26 -4.15 1.94
CA ILE A 74 6.07 -3.83 0.52
C ILE A 74 7.21 -2.94 0.02
N LEU A 75 7.53 -1.85 0.73
CA LEU A 75 8.60 -0.92 0.34
C LEU A 75 9.97 -1.61 0.35
N ALA A 76 10.25 -2.46 1.34
CA ALA A 76 11.49 -3.23 1.39
C ALA A 76 11.62 -4.20 0.20
N ASN A 77 10.54 -4.89 -0.17
CA ASN A 77 10.53 -5.78 -1.34
C ASN A 77 10.64 -5.01 -2.66
N LEU A 78 10.03 -3.82 -2.75
CA LEU A 78 10.16 -2.95 -3.91
C LEU A 78 11.61 -2.50 -4.09
N ALA A 79 12.25 -1.99 -3.03
CA ALA A 79 13.66 -1.62 -3.04
C ALA A 79 14.54 -2.78 -3.52
N ALA A 80 14.37 -3.97 -2.93
CA ALA A 80 15.11 -5.17 -3.31
C ALA A 80 14.81 -5.69 -4.75
N HIS A 81 13.70 -5.27 -5.36
CA HIS A 81 13.36 -5.60 -6.74
C HIS A 81 13.99 -4.63 -7.74
N VAL A 82 13.99 -3.32 -7.45
CA VAL A 82 14.50 -2.28 -8.36
C VAL A 82 16.02 -2.09 -8.29
N GLU A 83 16.66 -2.55 -7.21
CA GLU A 83 18.12 -2.53 -7.05
C GLU A 83 18.84 -3.72 -7.73
N ARG A 84 18.10 -4.64 -8.35
CA ARG A 84 18.68 -5.77 -9.12
C ARG A 84 19.09 -5.34 -10.52
#